data_AF-A0A059A8K5-F1
#
_entry.id   AF-A0A059A8K5-F1
#
_cell.length_a   1.000
_cell.length_b   1.000
_cell.length_c   1.000
_cell.angle_alpha   90.00
_cell.angle_beta   90.00
_cell.angle_gamma   90.00
#
_symmetry.space_group_name_H-M   'P 1'
#
loop_
_entity.id
_entity.type
_entity.pdbx_description
1 polymer ?
#
loop_
_entity_poly.entity_id
_entity_poly.type
_entity_poly.pdbx_seq_one_letter_code
_entity_poly.pdbx_strand_id
1 'polypeptide(L)'
;MQCSYNSQGNSVPSILLLMQERLYSQGGLKAEGIFRINPENSKEEQVRDQLNKGIVPDDIDVHRLAGLIKAWFRELPSGVLDGLSPEQVLQCNIGEESIELLKQLKPTESALLDWARSYG
;
A
#
# COMPACT_ATOMS: atom_id res chain seq x y z
N MET A 1 6.47 14.15 0.58
CA MET A 1 6.62 12.68 0.52
C MET A 1 7.97 12.37 -0.08
N GLN A 2 8.82 11.60 0.60
CA GLN A 2 10.02 11.02 -0.01
C GLN A 2 9.63 9.73 -0.73
N CYS A 3 10.18 9.53 -1.93
CA CYS A 3 10.01 8.31 -2.71
C CYS A 3 11.36 7.60 -2.85
N SER A 4 11.32 6.28 -2.87
CA SER A 4 12.44 5.37 -3.08
C SER A 4 12.05 4.34 -4.15
N TYR A 5 13.00 3.50 -4.56
CA TYR A 5 12.75 2.49 -5.59
C TYR A 5 12.51 1.13 -4.95
N ASN A 6 11.45 0.43 -5.38
CA ASN A 6 11.25 -0.97 -5.02
C ASN A 6 12.19 -1.88 -5.84
N SER A 7 12.18 -3.19 -5.57
CA SER A 7 12.99 -4.18 -6.30
C SER A 7 12.64 -4.31 -7.80
N GLN A 8 11.50 -3.78 -8.23
CA GLN A 8 11.07 -3.72 -9.64
C GLN A 8 11.51 -2.41 -10.33
N GLY A 9 12.20 -1.50 -9.62
CA GLY A 9 12.61 -0.21 -10.17
C GLY A 9 11.50 0.85 -10.20
N ASN A 10 10.36 0.59 -9.55
CA ASN A 10 9.24 1.52 -9.47
C ASN A 10 9.45 2.53 -8.34
N SER A 11 9.11 3.79 -8.58
CA SER A 11 9.19 4.85 -7.56
C SER A 11 7.98 4.78 -6.63
N VAL A 12 8.22 4.39 -5.38
CA VAL A 12 7.20 4.18 -4.35
C VAL A 12 7.55 5.04 -3.13
N PRO A 13 6.56 5.64 -2.45
CA PRO A 13 6.78 6.34 -1.19
C PRO A 13 7.61 5.50 -0.20
N SER A 14 8.72 6.07 0.29
CA SER A 14 9.67 5.33 1.15
C SER A 14 9.00 4.75 2.39
N ILE A 15 7.99 5.44 2.92
CA ILE A 15 7.21 4.97 4.06
C ILE A 15 6.48 3.66 3.80
N LEU A 16 5.97 3.43 2.58
CA LEU A 16 5.35 2.17 2.22
C LEU A 16 6.36 1.04 2.23
N LEU A 17 7.56 1.26 1.67
CA LEU A 17 8.64 0.28 1.69
C LEU A 17 9.06 -0.09 3.12
N LEU A 18 9.20 0.90 4.00
CA LEU A 18 9.52 0.68 5.41
C LEU A 18 8.43 -0.11 6.13
N MET A 19 7.15 0.24 5.91
CA MET A 19 6.02 -0.51 6.48
C MET A 19 5.95 -1.93 5.93
N GLN A 20 6.26 -2.15 4.65
CA GLN A 20 6.32 -3.48 4.04
C GLN A 20 7.42 -4.34 4.66
N GLU A 21 8.64 -3.81 4.73
CA GLU A 21 9.77 -4.52 5.32
C GLU A 21 9.47 -4.88 6.78
N ARG A 22 8.90 -3.95 7.54
CA ARG A 22 8.50 -4.18 8.93
C ARG A 22 7.42 -5.25 9.06
N LEU A 23 6.44 -5.25 8.15
CA LEU A 23 5.40 -6.27 8.14
C LEU A 23 6.00 -7.65 7.86
N TYR A 24 6.95 -7.74 6.94
CA TYR A 24 7.57 -9.00 6.54
C TYR A 24 8.51 -9.54 7.63
N SER A 25 9.32 -8.67 8.24
CA SER A 25 10.26 -9.07 9.30
C SER A 25 9.55 -9.55 10.56
N GLN A 26 8.36 -9.01 10.87
CA GLN A 26 7.52 -9.45 11.98
C GLN A 26 6.59 -10.63 11.63
N GLY A 27 6.70 -11.20 10.42
CA GLY A 27 5.87 -12.33 10.02
C GLY A 27 4.40 -11.99 9.77
N GLY A 28 4.08 -10.74 9.47
CA GLY A 28 2.72 -10.27 9.21
C GLY A 28 2.00 -11.02 8.07
N LEU A 29 2.74 -11.53 7.07
CA LEU A 29 2.18 -12.40 6.03
C LEU A 29 1.64 -13.74 6.56
N LYS A 30 2.15 -14.20 7.72
CA LYS A 30 1.70 -15.42 8.41
C LYS A 30 0.68 -15.11 9.51
N ALA A 31 0.42 -13.83 9.79
CA ALA A 31 -0.52 -13.44 10.83
C ALA A 31 -1.96 -13.73 10.38
N GLU A 32 -2.70 -14.42 11.23
CA GLU A 32 -4.08 -14.80 10.94
C GLU A 32 -4.94 -13.54 10.77
N GLY A 33 -5.68 -13.46 9.67
CA GLY A 33 -6.54 -12.29 9.45
C GLY A 33 -5.78 -10.98 9.21
N ILE A 34 -4.51 -11.03 8.77
CA ILE A 34 -3.81 -9.82 8.31
C ILE A 34 -4.65 -9.08 7.26
N PHE A 35 -4.69 -7.74 7.36
CA PHE A 35 -5.60 -6.83 6.63
C PHE A 35 -7.10 -6.98 6.90
N ARG A 36 -7.57 -8.08 7.49
CA ARG A 36 -8.99 -8.32 7.85
C ARG A 36 -9.34 -7.86 9.27
N ILE A 37 -8.42 -8.03 10.22
CA ILE A 37 -8.60 -7.62 11.60
C ILE A 37 -8.41 -6.11 11.71
N ASN A 38 -9.34 -5.44 12.39
CA ASN A 38 -9.24 -4.02 12.71
C ASN A 38 -8.87 -3.87 14.19
N PRO A 39 -7.60 -3.56 14.53
CA PRO A 39 -7.18 -3.41 15.91
C PRO A 39 -7.75 -2.14 16.55
N GLU A 40 -7.74 -2.07 17.88
CA GLU A 40 -8.22 -0.87 18.60
C GLU A 40 -7.31 0.36 18.35
N ASN A 41 -7.93 1.46 17.92
CA ASN A 41 -7.28 2.63 17.34
C ASN A 41 -6.74 3.66 18.35
N SER A 42 -6.67 3.33 19.64
CA SER A 42 -6.36 4.29 20.72
C SER A 42 -4.96 4.94 20.67
N LYS A 43 -4.03 4.46 19.83
CA LYS A 43 -2.70 5.06 19.59
C LYS A 43 -2.39 5.35 18.11
N GLU A 44 -3.40 5.35 17.24
CA GLU A 44 -3.17 5.45 15.79
C GLU A 44 -2.52 6.79 15.39
N GLU A 45 -2.94 7.90 15.99
CA GLU A 45 -2.43 9.24 15.68
C GLU A 45 -0.92 9.37 15.98
N GLN A 46 -0.44 8.86 17.12
CA GLN A 46 0.98 8.90 17.47
C GLN A 46 1.85 8.07 16.52
N VAL A 47 1.33 6.94 16.04
CA VAL A 47 2.06 6.13 15.07
C VAL A 47 2.06 6.82 13.71
N ARG A 48 0.94 7.41 13.28
CA ARG A 48 0.86 8.17 12.03
C ARG A 48 1.83 9.34 11.98
N ASP A 49 1.99 10.08 13.08
CA ASP A 49 2.98 11.17 13.15
C ASP A 49 4.41 10.67 12.94
N GLN A 50 4.75 9.52 13.53
CA GLN A 50 6.05 8.86 13.29
C GLN A 50 6.20 8.40 11.84
N LEU A 51 5.15 7.79 11.26
CA LEU A 51 5.18 7.36 9.86
C LEU A 51 5.36 8.55 8.91
N ASN A 52 4.71 9.68 9.18
CA ASN A 52 4.87 10.92 8.40
C ASN A 52 6.30 11.47 8.48
N LYS A 53 7.03 11.17 9.55
CA LYS A 53 8.46 11.48 9.72
C LYS A 53 9.38 10.41 9.10
N GLY A 54 8.84 9.36 8.50
CA GLY A 54 9.60 8.26 7.92
C GLY A 54 10.05 7.21 8.94
N ILE A 55 9.42 7.14 10.12
CA ILE A 55 9.80 6.25 11.21
C ILE A 55 8.71 5.20 11.41
N VAL A 56 9.07 3.92 11.29
CA VAL A 56 8.17 2.80 11.59
C VAL A 56 8.58 2.19 12.94
N PRO A 57 7.71 2.19 13.96
CA PRO A 57 8.07 1.70 15.30
C PRO A 57 8.45 0.21 15.28
N ASP A 58 9.43 -0.16 16.08
CA ASP A 58 9.90 -1.54 16.08
C ASP A 58 8.88 -2.54 16.65
N ASP A 59 8.16 -2.14 17.70
CA ASP A 59 7.18 -2.95 18.45
C ASP A 59 5.75 -2.84 17.89
N ILE A 60 5.59 -2.32 16.66
CA ILE A 60 4.26 -2.15 16.09
C ILE A 60 3.61 -3.50 15.75
N ASP A 61 2.41 -3.73 16.30
CA ASP A 61 1.58 -4.87 15.94
C ASP A 61 1.30 -4.94 14.43
N VAL A 62 1.37 -6.14 13.86
CA VAL A 62 1.22 -6.39 12.42
C VAL A 62 -0.19 -6.04 11.91
N HIS A 63 -1.25 -6.21 12.73
CA HIS A 63 -2.60 -5.80 12.35
C HIS A 63 -2.73 -4.28 12.36
N ARG A 64 -2.07 -3.58 13.28
CA ARG A 64 -2.01 -2.11 13.28
C ARG A 64 -1.26 -1.61 12.06
N LEU A 65 -0.11 -2.21 11.75
CA LEU A 65 0.69 -1.87 10.58
C LEU A 65 -0.09 -2.09 9.28
N ALA A 66 -0.80 -3.21 9.15
CA ALA A 66 -1.70 -3.46 8.03
C ALA A 66 -2.87 -2.45 7.96
N GLY A 67 -3.41 -2.04 9.11
CA GLY A 67 -4.39 -0.96 9.22
C GLY A 67 -3.85 0.37 8.69
N LEU A 68 -2.62 0.72 9.05
CA LEU A 68 -1.96 1.96 8.62
C LEU A 68 -1.64 1.98 7.13
N ILE A 69 -1.21 0.84 6.57
CA ILE A 69 -1.06 0.70 5.11
C ILE A 69 -2.40 0.96 4.42
N LYS A 70 -3.50 0.35 4.88
CA LYS A 70 -4.85 0.61 4.33
C LYS A 70 -5.26 2.08 4.46
N ALA A 71 -5.03 2.68 5.63
CA ALA A 71 -5.35 4.08 5.88
C ALA A 71 -4.60 5.00 4.92
N TRP A 72 -3.30 4.74 4.71
CA TRP A 72 -2.46 5.50 3.79
C TRP A 72 -3.02 5.50 2.36
N PHE A 73 -3.42 4.34 1.83
CA PHE A 73 -4.05 4.26 0.50
C PHE A 73 -5.40 4.99 0.45
N ARG A 74 -6.19 4.93 1.53
CA ARG A 74 -7.49 5.61 1.61
C ARG A 74 -7.36 7.13 1.69
N GLU A 75 -6.25 7.64 2.21
CA GLU A 75 -6.00 9.07 2.37
C GLU A 75 -5.31 9.72 1.17
N LEU A 76 -5.01 8.94 0.13
CA LEU A 76 -4.54 9.51 -1.12
C LEU A 76 -5.58 10.50 -1.66
N PRO A 77 -5.14 11.65 -2.20
CA PRO A 77 -6.05 12.64 -2.77
C PRO A 77 -6.84 12.09 -3.97
N SER A 78 -6.31 11.06 -4.63
CA SER A 78 -6.96 10.31 -5.70
C SER A 78 -6.61 8.84 -5.51
N GLY A 79 -7.60 7.96 -5.65
CA GLY A 79 -7.37 6.52 -5.56
C GLY A 79 -6.41 6.04 -6.67
N VAL A 80 -5.72 4.93 -6.44
CA VAL A 80 -4.77 4.36 -7.40
C VAL A 80 -5.42 4.04 -8.76
N LEU A 81 -6.71 3.70 -8.76
CA LEU A 81 -7.48 3.37 -9.95
C LEU A 81 -8.41 4.51 -10.40
N ASP A 82 -8.35 5.68 -9.76
CA ASP A 82 -9.27 6.80 -10.04
C ASP A 82 -9.07 7.38 -11.46
N GLY A 83 -7.87 7.22 -12.02
CA GLY A 83 -7.58 7.55 -13.42
C GLY A 83 -8.23 6.62 -14.45
N LEU A 84 -8.87 5.52 -14.03
CA LEU A 84 -9.53 4.56 -14.90
C LEU A 84 -11.05 4.68 -14.80
N SER A 85 -11.73 4.42 -15.91
CA SER A 85 -13.20 4.33 -15.89
C SER A 85 -13.64 3.09 -15.11
N PRO A 86 -14.61 3.23 -14.17
CA PRO A 86 -15.07 2.11 -13.34
C PRO A 86 -15.63 0.96 -14.19
N GLU A 87 -16.27 1.27 -15.32
CA GLU A 87 -16.73 0.27 -16.28
C GLU A 87 -15.58 -0.56 -16.87
N GLN A 88 -14.46 0.08 -17.22
CA GLN A 88 -13.31 -0.63 -17.75
C GLN A 88 -12.63 -1.49 -16.68
N VAL A 89 -12.55 -1.01 -15.45
CA VAL A 89 -12.01 -1.80 -14.33
C VAL A 89 -12.88 -3.02 -14.03
N LEU A 90 -14.21 -2.87 -14.08
CA LEU A 90 -15.16 -3.97 -13.85
C LEU A 90 -15.20 -4.99 -15.00
N GLN A 91 -14.99 -4.54 -16.24
CA GLN A 91 -14.99 -5.41 -17.42
C GLN A 91 -13.65 -6.11 -17.65
N CYS A 92 -12.56 -5.58 -17.10
CA CYS A 92 -11.22 -6.13 -17.21
C CYS A 92 -11.10 -7.50 -16.50
N ASN A 93 -11.30 -8.58 -17.26
CA ASN A 93 -11.18 -9.96 -16.77
C ASN A 93 -9.95 -10.71 -17.33
N ILE A 94 -9.24 -10.12 -18.29
CA ILE A 94 -8.16 -10.78 -19.05
C ILE A 94 -6.85 -9.98 -18.95
N GLY A 95 -5.72 -10.71 -18.90
CA GLY A 95 -4.40 -10.14 -18.64
C GLY A 95 -3.99 -9.04 -19.63
N GLU A 96 -4.33 -9.18 -20.92
CA GLU A 96 -3.95 -8.19 -21.94
C GLU A 96 -4.70 -6.86 -21.79
N GLU A 97 -6.02 -6.89 -21.54
CA GLU A 97 -6.82 -5.69 -21.28
C GLU A 97 -6.35 -4.97 -20.00
N SER A 98 -5.91 -5.75 -19.00
CA SER A 98 -5.35 -5.18 -17.79
C SER A 98 -4.07 -4.39 -18.06
N ILE A 99 -3.21 -4.86 -18.96
CA ILE A 99 -1.97 -4.15 -19.33
C ILE A 99 -2.28 -2.84 -20.06
N GLU A 100 -3.29 -2.83 -20.94
CA GLU A 100 -3.71 -1.61 -21.63
C GLU A 100 -4.32 -0.58 -20.67
N LEU A 101 -5.07 -1.02 -19.67
CA LEU A 101 -5.57 -0.15 -18.61
C LEU A 101 -4.44 0.42 -17.75
N LEU A 102 -3.45 -0.40 -17.39
CA LEU A 102 -2.29 0.06 -16.61
C LEU A 102 -1.46 1.13 -17.34
N LYS A 103 -1.48 1.16 -18.68
CA LYS A 103 -0.81 2.21 -19.46
C LYS A 103 -1.49 3.58 -19.35
N GLN A 104 -2.75 3.63 -18.96
CA GLN A 104 -3.50 4.89 -18.79
C GLN A 104 -3.23 5.53 -17.43
N LEU A 105 -2.77 4.75 -16.45
CA LEU A 105 -2.40 5.23 -15.13
C LEU A 105 -1.11 6.05 -15.17
N LYS A 106 -1.02 7.04 -14.28
CA LYS A 106 0.22 7.80 -14.10
C LYS A 106 1.31 6.89 -13.55
N PRO A 107 2.60 7.20 -13.79
CA PRO A 107 3.71 6.39 -13.30
C PRO A 107 3.65 6.09 -11.79
N THR A 108 3.19 7.05 -10.98
CA THR A 108 3.01 6.89 -9.53
C THR A 108 1.88 5.92 -9.17
N GLU A 109 0.74 6.01 -9.87
CA GLU A 109 -0.41 5.12 -9.65
C GLU A 109 -0.05 3.69 -10.06
N SER A 110 0.57 3.51 -11.22
CA SER A 110 1.07 2.21 -11.68
C SER A 110 2.10 1.62 -10.70
N ALA A 111 3.03 2.43 -10.20
CA ALA A 111 4.01 1.99 -9.21
C ALA A 111 3.36 1.55 -7.88
N LEU A 112 2.34 2.27 -7.41
CA LEU A 112 1.60 1.91 -6.21
C LEU A 112 0.78 0.63 -6.38
N LEU A 113 0.19 0.44 -7.57
CA LEU A 113 -0.56 -0.77 -7.90
C LEU A 113 0.34 -1.99 -8.04
N ASP A 114 1.49 -1.83 -8.68
CA ASP A 114 2.52 -2.86 -8.78
C ASP A 114 3.06 -3.26 -7.41
N TRP A 115 3.34 -2.27 -6.56
CA TRP A 115 3.74 -2.51 -5.18
C TRP A 115 2.64 -3.24 -4.38
N ALA A 116 1.38 -2.88 -4.54
CA ALA A 116 0.26 -3.55 -3.84
C ALA A 116 0.09 -5.00 -4.30
N ARG A 117 0.40 -5.30 -5.57
CA ARG A 117 0.43 -6.68 -6.11
C ARG A 117 1.54 -7.53 -5.53
N SER A 118 2.65 -6.93 -5.08
CA SER A 118 3.78 -7.67 -4.50
C SER A 118 3.52 -8.21 -3.08
N TYR A 119 2.32 -8.01 -2.52
CA TYR A 119 1.88 -8.56 -1.23
C TYR A 119 1.30 -9.98 -1.32
N GLY A 120 1.06 -10.49 -2.53
CA GLY A 120 0.40 -11.78 -2.80
C GLY A 120 1.38 -12.89 -3.20
#